data_AF-A0A820PFT7-F1
#
_entry.id   AF-A0A820PFT7-F1
#
_cell.length_a   1.000
_cell.length_b   1.000
_cell.length_c   1.000
_cell.angle_alpha   90.00
_cell.angle_beta   90.00
_cell.angle_gamma   90.00
#
_symmetry.space_group_name_H-M   'P 1'
#
loop_
_entity.id
_entity.type
_entity.pdbx_description
1 polymer ?
#
loop_
_entity_poly.entity_id
_entity_poly.type
_entity_poly.pdbx_seq_one_letter_code
_entity_poly.pdbx_strand_id
1 'polypeptide(L)'
;AATGTHLKAQLDGEHNDFVQATVRIGDIINKRLRSPWLWSSCIFNRLPIGREHTKLLKILHSFSRKIIEERLVTFNAKQMINNVDNTTLSSRPAKR
;
A
#
# COMPACT_ATOMS: atom_id res chain seq x y z
N ALA A 1 -3.88 4.71 -14.91
CA ALA A 1 -4.25 4.61 -13.49
C ALA A 1 -2.98 4.63 -12.64
N ALA A 2 -2.76 5.70 -11.89
CA ALA A 2 -2.69 5.70 -10.42
C ALA A 2 -1.51 4.85 -9.88
N THR A 3 -0.32 5.41 -9.65
CA THR A 3 -0.03 6.38 -8.58
C THR A 3 1.21 7.22 -8.94
N GLY A 4 1.12 8.55 -8.82
CA GLY A 4 2.14 9.51 -9.23
C GLY A 4 3.29 9.68 -8.23
N THR A 5 3.94 8.58 -7.86
CA THR A 5 5.23 8.61 -7.20
C THR A 5 6.13 7.67 -7.97
N HIS A 6 7.06 8.20 -8.75
CA HIS A 6 8.37 7.58 -8.95
C HIS A 6 8.68 6.79 -7.66
N LEU A 7 8.68 5.45 -7.67
CA LEU A 7 9.82 4.69 -8.15
C LEU A 7 11.13 5.42 -7.78
N LYS A 8 11.22 5.91 -6.53
CA LYS A 8 12.50 6.08 -5.83
C LYS A 8 12.86 4.66 -5.37
N ALA A 9 13.09 3.80 -6.36
CA ALA A 9 14.44 3.38 -6.73
C ALA A 9 14.86 2.28 -5.74
N GLN A 10 14.81 1.02 -6.18
CA GLN A 10 15.64 -0.03 -5.59
C GLN A 10 15.52 -0.19 -4.06
N LEU A 11 14.32 -0.31 -3.48
CA LEU A 11 14.17 -0.68 -2.07
C LEU A 11 13.92 -2.19 -1.97
N ASP A 12 15.03 -2.92 -1.96
CA ASP A 12 15.33 -4.23 -1.35
C ASP A 12 14.23 -5.31 -1.28
N GLY A 13 14.49 -6.46 -1.91
CA GLY A 13 13.98 -7.84 -1.66
C GLY A 13 12.51 -8.09 -1.29
N GLU A 14 12.01 -7.43 -0.25
CA GLU A 14 10.69 -7.55 0.38
C GLU A 14 9.52 -7.28 -0.58
N HIS A 15 9.76 -6.46 -1.61
CA HIS A 15 8.72 -6.12 -2.57
C HIS A 15 8.41 -7.22 -3.58
N ASN A 16 9.38 -8.10 -3.88
CA ASN A 16 9.17 -9.28 -4.74
C ASN A 16 8.16 -10.22 -4.09
N ASP A 17 8.29 -10.47 -2.79
CA ASP A 17 7.37 -11.33 -2.05
C ASP A 17 5.96 -10.74 -2.01
N PHE A 18 5.83 -9.42 -1.87
CA PHE A 18 4.54 -8.73 -1.95
C PHE A 18 3.89 -8.85 -3.35
N VAL A 19 4.67 -8.60 -4.41
CA VAL A 19 4.17 -8.69 -5.80
C VAL A 19 3.81 -10.13 -6.15
N GLN A 20 4.65 -11.09 -5.77
CA GLN A 20 4.37 -12.52 -5.96
C GLN A 20 3.14 -12.96 -5.16
N ALA A 21 2.96 -12.46 -3.93
CA ALA A 21 1.78 -12.71 -3.12
C ALA A 21 0.49 -12.18 -3.75
N THR A 22 0.54 -10.97 -4.32
CA THR A 22 -0.62 -10.36 -4.99
C THR A 22 -0.97 -11.06 -6.31
N VAL A 23 0.03 -11.45 -7.10
CA VAL A 23 -0.17 -12.27 -8.31
C VAL A 23 -0.80 -13.62 -7.94
N ARG A 24 -0.28 -14.31 -6.91
CA ARG A 24 -0.87 -15.58 -6.43
C ARG A 24 -2.30 -15.43 -5.92
N ILE A 25 -2.61 -14.36 -5.18
CA ILE A 25 -4.01 -14.04 -4.81
C ILE A 25 -4.86 -13.88 -6.07
N GLY A 26 -4.37 -13.14 -7.06
CA GLY A 26 -5.03 -12.93 -8.34
C GLY A 26 -5.37 -14.26 -9.02
N ASP A 27 -4.44 -15.21 -9.05
CA ASP A 27 -4.68 -16.54 -9.63
C ASP A 27 -5.73 -17.35 -8.86
N ILE A 28 -5.72 -17.28 -7.53
CA ILE A 28 -6.71 -17.94 -6.66
C ILE A 28 -8.11 -17.35 -6.91
N ILE A 29 -8.21 -16.02 -7.01
CA ILE A 29 -9.48 -15.34 -7.30
C ILE A 29 -9.95 -15.69 -8.70
N ASN A 30 -9.06 -15.67 -9.71
CA ASN A 30 -9.40 -16.06 -11.08
C ASN A 30 -9.87 -17.51 -11.17
N LYS A 31 -9.26 -18.44 -10.43
CA LYS A 31 -9.76 -19.83 -10.31
C LYS A 31 -11.14 -19.89 -9.66
N ARG A 32 -11.39 -19.08 -8.63
CA ARG A 32 -12.72 -18.98 -7.98
C ARG A 32 -13.79 -18.39 -8.91
N LEU A 33 -13.42 -17.44 -9.76
CA LEU A 33 -14.31 -16.86 -10.77
C LEU A 33 -14.65 -17.89 -11.85
N ARG A 34 -13.69 -18.75 -12.25
CA ARG A 34 -13.91 -19.84 -13.23
C ARG A 34 -14.69 -21.03 -12.68
N SER A 35 -14.82 -21.16 -11.37
CA SER A 35 -15.54 -22.26 -10.72
C SER A 35 -16.66 -21.74 -9.82
N PRO A 36 -17.86 -21.46 -10.38
CA PRO A 36 -19.01 -20.95 -9.63
C PRO A 36 -19.41 -21.84 -8.44
N TRP A 37 -19.09 -23.13 -8.50
CA TRP A 37 -19.38 -24.09 -7.42
C TRP A 37 -18.55 -23.86 -6.14
N LEU A 38 -17.42 -23.13 -6.23
CA LEU A 38 -16.58 -22.73 -5.09
C LEU A 38 -17.04 -21.44 -4.41
N TRP A 39 -18.19 -20.88 -4.80
CA TRP A 39 -18.71 -19.65 -4.17
C TRP A 39 -19.24 -19.88 -2.77
N SER A 40 -19.71 -21.10 -2.47
CA SER A 40 -20.18 -21.46 -1.13
C SER A 40 -19.09 -21.23 -0.07
N SER A 41 -19.36 -20.32 0.86
CA SER A 41 -18.45 -19.92 1.94
C SER A 41 -17.94 -21.11 2.78
N CYS A 42 -18.71 -22.20 2.87
CA CYS A 42 -18.33 -23.41 3.61
C CYS A 42 -17.18 -24.17 2.95
N ILE A 43 -17.21 -24.29 1.63
CA ILE A 43 -16.17 -24.98 0.85
C ILE A 43 -14.89 -24.14 0.86
N PHE A 44 -15.03 -22.83 0.68
CA PHE A 44 -13.88 -21.91 0.68
C PHE A 44 -13.16 -21.83 2.03
N ASN A 45 -13.87 -21.87 3.15
CA ASN A 45 -13.27 -21.89 4.49
C ASN A 45 -12.61 -23.23 4.84
N ARG A 46 -13.09 -24.34 4.25
CA ARG A 46 -12.50 -25.68 4.42
C ARG A 46 -11.29 -25.91 3.52
N LEU A 47 -11.16 -25.18 2.42
CA LEU A 47 -10.00 -25.30 1.55
C LEU A 47 -8.76 -24.64 2.19
N PRO A 48 -7.58 -25.29 2.08
CA PRO A 48 -6.30 -24.69 2.48
C PRO A 48 -6.03 -23.37 1.73
N ILE A 49 -6.63 -23.20 0.54
CA ILE A 49 -6.60 -21.99 -0.28
C ILE A 49 -7.15 -20.75 0.46
N GLY A 50 -8.15 -20.91 1.32
CA GLY A 50 -8.74 -19.80 2.09
C GLY A 50 -7.81 -19.30 3.19
N ARG A 51 -7.05 -20.23 3.81
CA ARG A 51 -6.02 -19.88 4.80
C ARG A 51 -4.83 -19.18 4.15
N GLU A 52 -4.42 -19.60 2.95
CA GLU A 52 -3.40 -18.89 2.20
C GLU A 52 -3.88 -17.51 1.77
N HIS A 53 -5.10 -17.40 1.26
CA HIS A 53 -5.70 -16.13 0.88
C HIS A 53 -5.71 -15.11 2.03
N THR A 54 -6.10 -15.53 3.24
CA THR A 54 -6.09 -14.63 4.42
C THR A 54 -4.69 -14.21 4.86
N LYS A 55 -3.69 -15.08 4.77
CA LYS A 55 -2.28 -14.73 5.03
C LYS A 55 -1.75 -13.72 4.02
N LEU A 56 -2.00 -13.96 2.74
CA LEU A 56 -1.57 -13.07 1.67
C LEU A 56 -2.29 -11.70 1.78
N LEU A 57 -3.57 -11.70 2.19
CA LEU A 57 -4.32 -10.46 2.42
C LEU A 57 -3.76 -9.65 3.61
N LYS A 58 -3.28 -10.32 4.67
CA LYS A 58 -2.60 -9.64 5.79
C LYS A 58 -1.31 -8.95 5.34
N ILE A 59 -0.50 -9.63 4.51
CA ILE A 59 0.72 -9.05 3.93
C ILE A 59 0.36 -7.83 3.07
N LEU A 60 -0.68 -7.97 2.24
CA LEU A 60 -1.16 -6.88 1.38
C LEU A 60 -1.58 -5.64 2.18
N HIS A 61 -2.37 -5.84 3.25
CA HIS A 61 -2.81 -4.76 4.12
C HIS A 61 -1.70 -4.16 4.97
N SER A 62 -0.72 -4.96 5.39
CA SER A 62 0.46 -4.45 6.10
C SER A 62 1.25 -3.50 5.21
N PHE A 63 1.50 -3.90 3.97
CA PHE A 63 2.22 -3.09 3.00
C PHE A 63 1.45 -1.81 2.61
N SER A 64 0.15 -1.91 2.35
CA SER A 64 -0.69 -0.74 2.06
C SER A 64 -0.69 0.27 3.21
N ARG A 65 -0.82 -0.20 4.45
CA ARG A 65 -0.74 0.66 5.65
C ARG A 65 0.61 1.36 5.77
N LYS A 66 1.73 0.66 5.52
CA LYS A 66 3.07 1.25 5.52
C LYS A 66 3.20 2.40 4.52
N ILE A 67 2.69 2.23 3.28
CA ILE A 67 2.71 3.30 2.28
C ILE A 67 1.85 4.50 2.72
N ILE A 68 0.67 4.24 3.29
CA ILE A 68 -0.19 5.32 3.80
C ILE A 68 0.52 6.06 4.94
N GLU A 69 1.15 5.30 5.84
CA GLU A 69 2.16 5.67 6.84
C GLU A 69 3.10 6.77 6.32
N GLU A 70 3.94 6.36 5.39
CA GLU A 70 4.99 7.16 4.78
C GLU A 70 4.44 8.40 4.05
N ARG A 71 3.29 8.28 3.39
CA ARG A 71 2.65 9.41 2.70
C ARG A 71 2.13 10.46 3.68
N LEU A 72 1.57 10.05 4.82
CA LEU A 72 1.11 10.97 5.86
C LEU A 72 2.29 11.70 6.50
N VAL A 73 3.38 10.99 6.81
CA VAL A 73 4.60 11.60 7.37
C VAL A 73 5.19 12.63 6.39
N THR A 74 5.34 12.28 5.12
CA THR A 74 5.89 13.21 4.12
C THR A 74 4.97 14.40 3.86
N PHE A 75 3.65 14.22 3.93
CA PHE A 75 2.69 15.32 3.82
C PHE A 75 2.78 16.28 5.02
N ASN A 76 2.82 15.75 6.24
CA ASN A 76 2.96 16.55 7.46
C ASN A 76 4.30 17.29 7.49
N ALA A 77 5.40 16.63 7.12
CA ALA A 77 6.71 17.27 7.03
C ALA A 77 6.71 18.45 6.04
N LYS A 78 6.07 18.30 4.87
CA LYS A 78 5.92 19.40 3.90
C LYS A 78 5.06 20.54 4.45
N GLN A 79 3.99 20.24 5.18
CA GLN A 79 3.16 21.27 5.83
C GLN A 79 3.94 22.06 6.88
N MET A 80 4.76 21.39 7.69
CA MET A 80 5.60 22.06 8.69
C MET A 80 6.63 22.99 8.06
N ILE A 81 7.30 22.54 6.98
CA ILE A 81 8.27 23.38 6.24
C ILE A 81 7.58 24.63 5.67
N ASN A 82 6.44 24.46 4.99
CA ASN A 82 5.67 25.61 4.48
C ASN A 82 5.25 26.59 5.57
N ASN A 83 4.92 26.09 6.77
CA ASN A 83 4.52 26.91 7.91
C ASN A 83 5.69 27.55 8.69
N VAL A 84 6.92 27.15 8.40
CA VAL A 84 8.13 27.83 8.87
C VAL A 84 8.55 28.89 7.85
N ASP A 85 8.44 28.59 6.56
CA ASP A 85 8.76 29.52 5.48
C ASP A 85 7.84 30.75 5.47
N ASN A 86 6.54 30.56 5.73
CA ASN A 86 5.60 31.69 5.85
C ASN A 86 5.89 32.59 7.07
N THR A 87 6.33 32.00 8.20
CA THR A 87 6.63 32.70 9.45
C THR A 87 7.98 33.43 9.35
N THR A 88 8.96 32.84 8.66
CA THR A 88 10.27 33.48 8.40
C THR A 88 10.17 34.59 7.35
N LEU A 89 9.28 34.48 6.37
CA LEU A 89 9.01 35.55 5.42
C LEU A 89 8.31 36.75 6.09
N SER A 90 7.39 36.49 7.02
CA SER A 90 6.69 37.52 7.81
C SER A 90 7.60 38.28 8.78
N SER A 91 8.72 37.71 9.22
CA SER A 91 9.61 38.29 10.23
C SER A 91 10.88 38.93 9.65
N ARG A 92 11.13 38.80 8.34
CA ARG A 92 12.23 39.50 7.67
C ARG A 92 11.95 41.02 7.68
N PRO A 93 12.83 41.84 8.29
CA PRO A 93 12.66 43.29 8.21
C PRO A 93 12.73 43.70 6.74
N ALA A 94 11.73 44.46 6.28
CA ALA A 94 11.74 45.05 4.95
C ALA A 94 13.05 45.85 4.80
N LYS A 95 13.94 45.38 3.92
CA LYS A 95 15.14 46.15 3.55
C LYS A 95 14.65 47.46 2.96
N ARG A 96 14.86 48.53 3.72
CA ARG A 96 14.83 49.92 3.25
C ARG A 96 16.00 50.16 2.31
#